data_AF-A0AAE3DEQ5-F1
#
_entry.id   AF-A0AAE3DEQ5-F1
#
_cell.length_a   1.000
_cell.length_b   1.000
_cell.length_c   1.000
_cell.angle_alpha   90.00
_cell.angle_beta   90.00
_cell.angle_gamma   90.00
#
_symmetry.space_group_name_H-M   'P 1'
#
loop_
_entity.id
_entity.type
_entity.pdbx_description
1 polymer ?
#
loop_
_entity_poly.entity_id
_entity_poly.type
_entity_poly.pdbx_seq_one_letter_code
_entity_poly.pdbx_strand_id
1 'polypeptide(L)'
;MSTQLVRLAAAVLSSEKGRKTVGWVLAAILSPVILLTAFLCCVGSGTAEHNSAVVSAAFYGTELSASVPEEYRMQLTQMRGSFSHLDAAVAEVNQKAEGNRLDPIQVKAVFFALCFGADTLSQTDAEAFVACFCETETRGREETGETYEVAVPLPMEEVYAQLSVWRGRAVTAEERSNAVKIYSMVMGSAGGGTYNGAYEPGGNAPMELEASLFTDPATKNSADLAIYAANAWNSGWGYVWGTFGQVLTPELLQYKISQYPEGVGDEANFIRSHWLNRRTTDCVGLIKGYGWLNTETMEIQYGSNGMPDVGADGMYYNAGRKGSIETMPDTPGLAVWKSGHIGVYIGSGEVIEAMDTRYGVVKTKLQGRGWSHWLEVPGIKYD
;
A
#
# COMPACT_ATOMS: atom_id res chain seq x y z
N MET A 1 -15.10 40.31 12.77
CA MET A 1 -15.82 40.83 11.59
C MET A 1 -16.23 42.27 11.85
N SER A 2 -16.01 43.18 10.90
CA SER A 2 -16.47 44.57 11.06
C SER A 2 -18.01 44.64 11.05
N THR A 3 -18.59 45.58 11.79
CA THR A 3 -20.05 45.83 11.82
C THR A 3 -20.64 46.12 10.43
N GLN A 4 -19.81 46.56 9.48
CA GLN A 4 -20.21 46.75 8.08
C GLN A 4 -20.37 45.44 7.32
N LEU A 5 -19.49 44.45 7.55
CA LEU A 5 -19.60 43.11 6.96
C LEU A 5 -20.86 42.38 7.45
N VAL A 6 -21.21 42.54 8.73
CA VAL A 6 -22.44 41.97 9.30
C VAL A 6 -23.69 42.61 8.69
N ARG A 7 -23.68 43.94 8.47
CA ARG A 7 -24.78 44.65 7.82
C ARG A 7 -24.92 44.28 6.34
N LEU A 8 -23.81 44.14 5.61
CA LEU A 8 -23.84 43.69 4.21
C LEU A 8 -24.37 42.25 4.10
N ALA A 9 -23.93 41.34 4.96
CA ALA A 9 -24.43 39.97 4.99
C ALA A 9 -25.93 39.91 5.27
N ALA A 10 -26.43 40.71 6.22
CA ALA A 10 -27.85 40.82 6.53
C ALA A 10 -28.68 41.42 5.37
N ALA A 11 -28.13 42.39 4.64
CA ALA A 11 -28.78 42.98 3.45
C ALA A 11 -28.87 41.98 2.28
N VAL A 12 -27.81 41.18 2.06
CA VAL A 12 -27.80 40.13 1.03
C VAL A 12 -28.80 39.03 1.36
N LEU A 13 -28.88 38.59 2.62
CA LEU A 13 -29.80 37.54 3.09
C LEU A 13 -31.27 37.99 3.22
N SER A 14 -31.57 39.28 3.26
CA SER A 14 -32.95 39.79 3.32
C SER A 14 -33.60 39.97 1.95
N SER A 15 -32.81 40.03 0.87
CA SER A 15 -33.34 40.11 -0.50
C SER A 15 -33.60 38.72 -1.11
N GLU A 16 -34.68 38.54 -1.86
CA GLU A 16 -34.98 37.26 -2.53
C GLU A 16 -33.90 36.88 -3.55
N LYS A 17 -33.42 37.86 -4.32
CA LYS A 17 -32.34 37.68 -5.30
C LYS A 17 -31.02 37.32 -4.62
N GLY A 18 -30.68 37.97 -3.50
CA GLY A 18 -29.48 37.66 -2.72
C GLY A 18 -29.53 36.29 -2.03
N ARG A 19 -30.69 35.88 -1.49
CA ARG A 19 -30.88 34.51 -0.97
C ARG A 19 -30.71 33.44 -2.05
N LYS A 20 -31.25 33.67 -3.25
CA LYS A 20 -31.07 32.76 -4.39
C LYS A 20 -29.59 32.69 -4.80
N THR A 21 -28.90 33.83 -4.94
CA THR A 21 -27.48 33.85 -5.31
C THR A 21 -26.58 33.18 -4.26
N VAL A 22 -26.79 33.46 -2.96
CA VAL A 22 -26.04 32.80 -1.87
C VAL A 22 -26.34 31.31 -1.81
N GLY A 23 -27.60 30.92 -2.04
CA GLY A 23 -28.01 29.51 -2.14
C GLY A 23 -27.30 28.77 -3.28
N TRP A 24 -27.18 29.38 -4.46
CA TRP A 24 -26.44 28.80 -5.59
C TRP A 24 -24.93 28.71 -5.34
N VAL A 25 -24.33 29.73 -4.71
CA VAL A 25 -22.90 29.72 -4.36
C VAL A 25 -22.58 28.66 -3.30
N LEU A 26 -23.41 28.54 -2.26
CA LEU A 26 -23.28 27.49 -1.25
C LEU A 26 -23.55 26.11 -1.86
N ALA A 27 -24.53 25.98 -2.75
CA ALA A 27 -24.79 24.73 -3.45
C ALA A 27 -23.64 24.35 -4.39
N ALA A 28 -22.92 25.30 -5.02
CA ALA A 28 -21.76 25.01 -5.84
C ALA A 28 -20.52 24.64 -5.01
N ILE A 29 -20.29 25.32 -3.87
CA ILE A 29 -19.16 25.04 -2.96
C ILE A 29 -19.37 23.73 -2.18
N LEU A 30 -20.60 23.48 -1.76
CA LEU A 30 -20.96 22.29 -0.98
C LEU A 30 -21.44 21.14 -1.86
N SER A 31 -21.74 21.35 -3.16
CA SER A 31 -22.14 20.27 -4.09
C SER A 31 -21.18 19.10 -4.08
N PRO A 32 -19.85 19.28 -4.17
CA PRO A 32 -18.92 18.15 -4.19
C PRO A 32 -19.02 17.32 -2.91
N VAL A 33 -19.12 17.99 -1.74
CA VAL A 33 -19.23 17.32 -0.44
C VAL A 33 -20.61 16.69 -0.27
N ILE A 34 -21.68 17.37 -0.66
CA ILE A 34 -23.06 16.88 -0.56
C ILE A 34 -23.28 15.71 -1.53
N LEU A 35 -22.74 15.76 -2.75
CA LEU A 35 -22.79 14.67 -3.72
C LEU A 35 -21.94 13.48 -3.28
N LEU A 36 -20.75 13.71 -2.72
CA LEU A 36 -19.93 12.67 -2.12
C LEU A 36 -20.67 11.99 -0.96
N THR A 37 -21.27 12.78 -0.07
CA THR A 37 -22.00 12.26 1.10
C THR A 37 -23.30 11.57 0.68
N ALA A 38 -24.06 12.13 -0.27
CA ALA A 38 -25.30 11.54 -0.78
C ALA A 38 -25.02 10.26 -1.59
N PHE A 39 -23.95 10.21 -2.37
CA PHE A 39 -23.51 9.00 -3.07
C PHE A 39 -23.09 7.90 -2.07
N LEU A 40 -22.32 8.28 -1.03
CA LEU A 40 -21.95 7.39 0.08
C LEU A 40 -23.16 6.90 0.89
N CYS A 41 -24.24 7.67 0.96
CA CYS A 41 -25.47 7.30 1.68
C CYS A 41 -26.51 6.56 0.81
N CYS A 42 -26.55 6.77 -0.51
CA CYS A 42 -27.58 6.20 -1.39
C CYS A 42 -27.25 4.79 -1.91
N VAL A 43 -26.00 4.33 -1.84
CA VAL A 43 -25.59 2.97 -2.22
C VAL A 43 -25.32 2.17 -0.95
N GLY A 44 -26.39 1.72 -0.29
CA GLY A 44 -26.32 1.04 1.00
C GLY A 44 -25.66 -0.34 0.94
N SER A 45 -24.47 -0.45 1.58
CA SER A 45 -24.06 -1.50 2.53
C SER A 45 -22.54 -1.61 2.73
N GLY A 46 -21.71 -0.84 2.02
CA GLY A 46 -20.25 -0.99 2.03
C GLY A 46 -19.46 0.32 2.08
N THR A 47 -19.32 0.94 3.25
CA THR A 47 -18.46 2.13 3.42
C THR A 47 -16.96 1.79 3.38
N ALA A 48 -16.57 0.55 3.68
CA ALA A 48 -15.18 0.09 3.60
C ALA A 48 -14.76 -0.28 2.16
N GLU A 49 -15.65 -0.90 1.39
CA GLU A 49 -15.38 -1.35 0.01
C GLU A 49 -15.25 -0.19 -0.98
N HIS A 50 -16.03 0.88 -0.80
CA HIS A 50 -15.95 2.04 -1.68
C HIS A 50 -14.69 2.89 -1.44
N ASN A 51 -14.30 3.12 -0.18
CA ASN A 51 -13.07 3.85 0.15
C ASN A 51 -11.82 3.12 -0.37
N SER A 52 -11.82 1.79 -0.27
CA SER A 52 -10.84 0.90 -0.87
C SER A 52 -10.77 1.10 -2.39
N ALA A 53 -11.89 0.99 -3.10
CA ALA A 53 -11.95 1.13 -4.56
C ALA A 53 -11.41 2.47 -5.08
N VAL A 54 -11.70 3.58 -4.38
CA VAL A 54 -11.26 4.93 -4.77
C VAL A 54 -9.76 5.12 -4.52
N VAL A 55 -9.27 4.72 -3.35
CA VAL A 55 -7.83 4.71 -3.04
C VAL A 55 -7.12 3.93 -4.11
N SER A 56 -7.63 2.77 -4.44
CA SER A 56 -6.93 1.92 -5.37
C SER A 56 -7.03 2.42 -6.82
N ALA A 57 -8.11 3.10 -7.21
CA ALA A 57 -8.19 3.82 -8.49
C ALA A 57 -7.16 4.93 -8.62
N ALA A 58 -6.89 5.65 -7.54
CA ALA A 58 -5.85 6.66 -7.53
C ALA A 58 -4.43 6.05 -7.54
N PHE A 59 -4.18 5.00 -6.75
CA PHE A 59 -2.82 4.47 -6.52
C PHE A 59 -2.36 3.43 -7.54
N TYR A 60 -3.28 2.64 -8.11
CA TYR A 60 -2.94 1.56 -9.06
C TYR A 60 -3.64 1.70 -10.40
N GLY A 61 -4.54 2.66 -10.51
CA GLY A 61 -5.08 3.04 -11.79
C GLY A 61 -6.18 2.17 -12.36
N THR A 62 -7.04 1.61 -11.50
CA THR A 62 -8.31 1.01 -11.97
C THR A 62 -9.02 1.95 -12.91
N GLU A 63 -9.54 1.40 -13.99
CA GLU A 63 -10.70 2.01 -14.63
C GLU A 63 -11.91 1.82 -13.73
N LEU A 64 -12.55 2.94 -13.37
CA LEU A 64 -13.84 2.92 -12.71
C LEU A 64 -14.94 2.62 -13.74
N SER A 65 -15.97 1.89 -13.32
CA SER A 65 -17.15 1.59 -14.14
C SER A 65 -17.72 2.86 -14.79
N ALA A 66 -18.25 2.73 -16.01
CA ALA A 66 -18.95 3.80 -16.71
C ALA A 66 -20.18 4.34 -15.95
N SER A 67 -20.67 3.60 -14.93
CA SER A 67 -21.70 4.06 -14.00
C SER A 67 -21.22 5.13 -13.01
N VAL A 68 -19.91 5.39 -12.94
CA VAL A 68 -19.32 6.45 -12.11
C VAL A 68 -19.41 7.80 -12.84
N PRO A 69 -19.92 8.87 -12.18
CA PRO A 69 -20.02 10.20 -12.77
C PRO A 69 -18.69 10.70 -13.37
N GLU A 70 -18.76 11.37 -14.53
CA GLU A 70 -17.59 11.91 -15.24
C GLU A 70 -16.76 12.84 -14.35
N GLU A 71 -17.40 13.73 -13.59
CA GLU A 71 -16.73 14.67 -12.68
C GLU A 71 -15.87 13.94 -11.63
N TYR A 72 -16.32 12.77 -11.16
CA TYR A 72 -15.57 11.96 -10.20
C TYR A 72 -14.38 11.23 -10.85
N ARG A 73 -14.56 10.75 -12.09
CA ARG A 73 -13.45 10.16 -12.87
C ARG A 73 -12.38 11.21 -13.22
N MET A 74 -12.80 12.44 -13.48
CA MET A 74 -11.90 13.58 -13.70
C MET A 74 -11.08 13.90 -12.45
N GLN A 75 -11.69 13.94 -11.26
CA GLN A 75 -10.96 14.15 -10.00
C GLN A 75 -9.88 13.09 -9.75
N LEU A 76 -10.16 11.83 -10.07
CA LEU A 76 -9.17 10.76 -9.95
C LEU A 76 -8.04 10.88 -10.98
N THR A 77 -8.38 11.30 -12.19
CA THR A 77 -7.37 11.59 -13.22
C THR A 77 -6.47 12.75 -12.77
N GLN A 78 -7.05 13.80 -12.20
CA GLN A 78 -6.30 14.92 -11.67
C GLN A 78 -5.38 14.50 -10.50
N MET A 79 -5.89 13.68 -9.58
CA MET A 79 -5.14 13.10 -8.47
C MET A 79 -3.95 12.26 -8.96
N ARG A 80 -4.16 11.42 -9.99
CA ARG A 80 -3.09 10.61 -10.60
C ARG A 80 -2.02 11.48 -11.28
N GLY A 81 -2.43 12.59 -11.89
CA GLY A 81 -1.50 13.61 -12.38
C GLY A 81 -0.62 14.17 -11.26
N SER A 82 -1.23 14.53 -10.12
CA SER A 82 -0.50 15.00 -8.94
C SER A 82 0.46 13.94 -8.40
N PHE A 83 0.07 12.66 -8.38
CA PHE A 83 0.95 11.56 -7.97
C PHE A 83 2.20 11.45 -8.83
N SER A 84 2.11 11.67 -10.14
CA SER A 84 3.29 11.69 -11.01
C SER A 84 4.27 12.81 -10.64
N HIS A 85 3.76 13.99 -10.29
CA HIS A 85 4.60 15.11 -9.84
C HIS A 85 5.22 14.85 -8.46
N LEU A 86 4.46 14.25 -7.54
CA LEU A 86 4.94 13.86 -6.22
C LEU A 86 6.02 12.76 -6.31
N ASP A 87 5.84 11.76 -7.18
CA ASP A 87 6.84 10.70 -7.38
C ASP A 87 8.16 11.28 -7.90
N ALA A 88 8.10 12.25 -8.81
CA ALA A 88 9.29 12.97 -9.30
C ALA A 88 9.97 13.76 -8.17
N ALA A 89 9.21 14.56 -7.42
CA ALA A 89 9.76 15.36 -6.31
C ALA A 89 10.36 14.47 -5.19
N VAL A 90 9.71 13.35 -4.84
CA VAL A 90 10.25 12.37 -3.90
C VAL A 90 11.54 11.75 -4.42
N ALA A 91 11.62 11.43 -5.71
CA ALA A 91 12.83 10.89 -6.32
C ALA A 91 14.00 11.88 -6.26
N GLU A 92 13.76 13.18 -6.46
CA GLU A 92 14.77 14.23 -6.33
C GLU A 92 15.26 14.39 -4.88
N VAL A 93 14.36 14.42 -3.91
CA VAL A 93 14.72 14.49 -2.49
C VAL A 93 15.53 13.25 -2.08
N ASN A 94 15.09 12.05 -2.50
CA ASN A 94 15.76 10.79 -2.16
C ASN A 94 17.13 10.61 -2.83
N GLN A 95 17.46 11.37 -3.89
CA GLN A 95 18.83 11.41 -4.44
C GLN A 95 19.80 12.10 -3.49
N LYS A 96 19.31 13.02 -2.65
CA LYS A 96 20.10 13.75 -1.64
C LYS A 96 20.06 13.09 -0.26
N ALA A 97 19.32 11.99 -0.07
CA ALA A 97 19.16 11.35 1.23
C ALA A 97 20.28 10.35 1.54
N GLU A 98 20.78 10.38 2.77
CA GLU A 98 21.74 9.42 3.31
C GLU A 98 21.08 8.58 4.42
N GLY A 99 20.91 7.28 4.18
CA GLY A 99 20.20 6.39 5.11
C GLY A 99 18.70 6.32 4.82
N ASN A 100 17.88 6.83 5.75
CA ASN A 100 16.42 6.79 5.62
C ASN A 100 15.96 7.66 4.44
N ARG A 101 14.98 7.17 3.70
CA ARG A 101 14.42 7.81 2.51
C ARG A 101 12.94 8.08 2.72
N LEU A 102 12.40 9.05 1.99
CA LEU A 102 10.97 9.27 1.92
C LEU A 102 10.30 8.08 1.24
N ASP A 103 9.22 7.59 1.84
CA ASP A 103 8.35 6.60 1.23
C ASP A 103 7.36 7.32 0.30
N PRO A 104 7.44 7.11 -1.03
CA PRO A 104 6.53 7.75 -1.98
C PRO A 104 5.06 7.39 -1.76
N ILE A 105 4.77 6.20 -1.21
CA ILE A 105 3.40 5.79 -0.88
C ILE A 105 2.88 6.56 0.32
N GLN A 106 3.72 6.80 1.34
CA GLN A 106 3.34 7.61 2.50
C GLN A 106 3.05 9.06 2.12
N VAL A 107 3.91 9.65 1.28
CA VAL A 107 3.72 11.02 0.75
C VAL A 107 2.41 11.12 -0.03
N LYS A 108 2.15 10.16 -0.94
CA LYS A 108 0.91 10.13 -1.73
C LYS A 108 -0.33 9.86 -0.86
N ALA A 109 -0.24 9.03 0.18
CA ALA A 109 -1.35 8.76 1.09
C ALA A 109 -1.75 10.00 1.90
N VAL A 110 -0.75 10.75 2.39
CA VAL A 110 -0.98 12.03 3.05
C VAL A 110 -1.55 13.04 2.06
N PHE A 111 -1.00 13.15 0.84
CA PHE A 111 -1.54 14.05 -0.17
C PHE A 111 -3.00 13.72 -0.51
N PHE A 112 -3.30 12.45 -0.74
CA PHE A 112 -4.66 11.99 -1.02
C PHE A 112 -5.61 12.37 0.12
N ALA A 113 -5.23 12.14 1.38
CA ALA A 113 -6.06 12.48 2.53
C ALA A 113 -6.34 13.99 2.67
N LEU A 114 -5.37 14.84 2.31
CA LEU A 114 -5.47 16.29 2.50
C LEU A 114 -6.04 17.03 1.30
N CYS A 115 -5.86 16.50 0.09
CA CYS A 115 -6.05 17.22 -1.17
C CYS A 115 -7.00 16.51 -2.13
N PHE A 116 -7.78 15.51 -1.67
CA PHE A 116 -8.79 14.87 -2.53
C PHE A 116 -9.79 15.89 -3.09
N GLY A 117 -10.02 15.82 -4.40
CA GLY A 117 -10.89 16.75 -5.12
C GLY A 117 -10.26 18.10 -5.46
N ALA A 118 -8.96 18.30 -5.20
CA ALA A 118 -8.22 19.44 -5.72
C ALA A 118 -7.83 19.23 -7.20
N ASP A 119 -7.58 20.34 -7.89
CA ASP A 119 -6.97 20.30 -9.23
C ASP A 119 -5.57 19.67 -9.17
N THR A 120 -5.09 19.19 -10.33
CA THR A 120 -3.74 18.63 -10.45
C THR A 120 -2.69 19.62 -9.96
N LEU A 121 -1.77 19.16 -9.12
CA LEU A 121 -0.64 19.95 -8.66
C LEU A 121 0.22 20.37 -9.84
N SER A 122 0.75 21.59 -9.79
CA SER A 122 1.93 21.93 -10.58
C SER A 122 3.15 21.19 -10.02
N GLN A 123 4.20 21.04 -10.84
CA GLN A 123 5.46 20.45 -10.41
C GLN A 123 6.05 21.22 -9.19
N THR A 124 6.01 22.55 -9.22
CA THR A 124 6.50 23.40 -8.12
C THR A 124 5.70 23.21 -6.82
N ASP A 125 4.38 23.04 -6.90
CA ASP A 125 3.56 22.79 -5.70
C ASP A 125 3.80 21.39 -5.14
N ALA A 126 4.08 20.40 -5.99
CA ALA A 126 4.47 19.07 -5.57
C ALA A 126 5.83 19.07 -4.85
N GLU A 127 6.82 19.79 -5.37
CA GLU A 127 8.12 19.99 -4.69
C GLU A 127 7.94 20.65 -3.33
N ALA A 128 7.13 21.72 -3.25
CA ALA A 128 6.84 22.40 -1.99
C ALA A 128 6.11 21.49 -0.98
N PHE A 129 5.21 20.64 -1.46
CA PHE A 129 4.53 19.65 -0.63
C PHE A 129 5.50 18.58 -0.10
N VAL A 130 6.34 18.00 -0.96
CA VAL A 130 7.32 16.97 -0.59
C VAL A 130 8.39 17.52 0.35
N ALA A 131 8.79 18.79 0.18
CA ALA A 131 9.72 19.45 1.08
C ALA A 131 9.22 19.49 2.55
N CYS A 132 7.91 19.37 2.80
CA CYS A 132 7.37 19.28 4.16
C CYS A 132 7.72 17.97 4.89
N PHE A 133 8.23 16.96 4.18
CA PHE A 133 8.51 15.63 4.72
C PHE A 133 9.96 15.44 5.18
N CYS A 134 10.84 16.41 4.91
CA CYS A 134 12.25 16.32 5.24
C CYS A 134 12.82 17.68 5.62
N GLU A 135 13.89 17.67 6.40
CA GLU A 135 14.75 18.84 6.56
C GLU A 135 16.00 18.70 5.69
N THR A 136 16.61 19.84 5.35
CA THR A 136 17.88 19.88 4.62
C THR A 136 19.00 20.20 5.59
N GLU A 137 19.92 19.25 5.76
CA GLU A 137 21.14 19.42 6.55
C GLU A 137 22.33 19.74 5.63
N THR A 138 23.24 20.61 6.07
CA THR A 138 24.53 20.81 5.41
C THR A 138 25.59 19.97 6.11
N ARG A 139 26.19 19.01 5.39
CA ARG A 139 27.27 18.14 5.90
C ARG A 139 28.59 18.42 5.20
N GLY A 140 29.70 18.18 5.89
CA GLY A 140 31.05 18.31 5.33
C GLY A 140 31.66 16.96 4.96
N ARG A 141 32.39 16.86 3.85
CA ARG A 141 33.25 15.71 3.55
C ARG A 141 34.61 15.90 4.23
N GLU A 142 34.95 15.03 5.19
CA GLU A 142 36.22 15.11 5.91
C GLU A 142 37.46 15.01 5.00
N GLU A 143 37.33 14.32 3.86
CA GLU A 143 38.44 14.12 2.91
C GLU A 143 38.71 15.33 2.01
N THR A 144 37.70 16.16 1.71
CA THR A 144 37.81 17.26 0.72
C THR A 144 37.53 18.64 1.29
N GLY A 145 36.95 18.74 2.49
CA GLY A 145 36.52 20.01 3.09
C GLY A 145 35.30 20.65 2.41
N GLU A 146 34.71 19.99 1.41
CA GLU A 146 33.52 20.46 0.70
C GLU A 146 32.25 20.18 1.50
N THR A 147 31.28 21.08 1.40
CA THR A 147 29.95 20.92 2.01
C THR A 147 28.92 20.52 0.97
N TYR A 148 27.95 19.71 1.37
CA TYR A 148 26.85 19.26 0.54
C TYR A 148 25.56 19.18 1.35
N GLU A 149 24.42 19.25 0.66
CA GLU A 149 23.09 19.16 1.25
C GLU A 149 22.63 17.71 1.32
N VAL A 150 22.07 17.32 2.47
CA VAL A 150 21.45 16.02 2.71
C VAL A 150 20.01 16.23 3.11
N ALA A 151 19.11 15.49 2.48
CA ALA A 151 17.71 15.44 2.90
C ALA A 151 17.52 14.40 4.01
N VAL A 152 16.99 14.82 5.15
CA VAL A 152 16.72 13.96 6.30
C VAL A 152 15.20 13.87 6.52
N PRO A 153 14.58 12.69 6.36
CA PRO A 153 13.15 12.51 6.62
C PRO A 153 12.76 12.88 8.05
N LEU A 154 11.65 13.59 8.21
CA LEU A 154 11.14 14.04 9.49
C LEU A 154 10.14 13.05 10.11
N PRO A 155 9.99 13.04 11.45
CA PRO A 155 8.88 12.36 12.10
C PRO A 155 7.52 12.91 11.64
N MET A 156 6.51 12.04 11.51
CA MET A 156 5.20 12.41 10.95
C MET A 156 4.48 13.55 11.70
N GLU A 157 4.68 13.69 13.01
CA GLU A 157 4.13 14.82 13.76
C GLU A 157 4.68 16.17 13.28
N GLU A 158 5.98 16.23 12.95
CA GLU A 158 6.62 17.44 12.40
C GLU A 158 6.16 17.68 10.96
N VAL A 159 6.04 16.61 10.16
CA VAL A 159 5.47 16.70 8.82
C VAL A 159 4.07 17.31 8.84
N TYR A 160 3.18 16.87 9.73
CA TYR A 160 1.83 17.44 9.85
C TYR A 160 1.82 18.89 10.35
N ALA A 161 2.81 19.29 11.17
CA ALA A 161 2.98 20.68 11.56
C ALA A 161 3.37 21.55 10.35
N GLN A 162 4.32 21.10 9.53
CA GLN A 162 4.73 21.79 8.31
C GLN A 162 3.60 21.86 7.26
N LEU A 163 2.89 20.74 7.05
CA LEU A 163 1.73 20.69 6.15
C LEU A 163 0.59 21.61 6.61
N SER A 164 0.46 21.84 7.92
CA SER A 164 -0.51 22.81 8.44
C SER A 164 -0.17 24.25 8.01
N VAL A 165 1.12 24.57 7.94
CA VAL A 165 1.61 25.87 7.45
C VAL A 165 1.44 25.96 5.94
N TRP A 166 1.89 24.95 5.20
CA TRP A 166 1.77 24.89 3.73
C TRP A 166 0.32 25.10 3.27
N ARG A 167 -0.63 24.50 3.97
CA ARG A 167 -2.07 24.60 3.65
C ARG A 167 -2.74 25.88 4.18
N GLY A 168 -2.09 26.60 5.09
CA GLY A 168 -2.69 27.73 5.80
C GLY A 168 -3.79 27.34 6.80
N ARG A 169 -3.89 26.06 7.18
CA ARG A 169 -4.79 25.58 8.24
C ARG A 169 -4.27 24.31 8.91
N ALA A 170 -4.65 24.10 10.16
CA ALA A 170 -4.30 22.89 10.90
C ALA A 170 -4.75 21.62 10.16
N VAL A 171 -3.85 20.63 10.11
CA VAL A 171 -4.18 19.24 9.77
C VAL A 171 -4.86 18.59 10.97
N THR A 172 -6.11 18.18 10.79
CA THR A 172 -6.96 17.62 11.84
C THR A 172 -6.56 16.18 12.18
N ALA A 173 -6.91 15.72 13.38
CA ALA A 173 -6.65 14.33 13.79
C ALA A 173 -7.33 13.29 12.86
N GLU A 174 -8.51 13.62 12.33
CA GLU A 174 -9.22 12.78 11.37
C GLU A 174 -8.46 12.68 10.04
N GLU A 175 -7.93 13.79 9.53
CA GLU A 175 -7.08 13.78 8.32
C GLU A 175 -5.81 12.96 8.50
N ARG A 176 -5.17 13.06 9.67
CA ARG A 176 -4.00 12.23 10.02
C ARG A 176 -4.35 10.75 10.05
N SER A 177 -5.45 10.40 10.71
CA SER A 177 -5.95 9.03 10.79
C SER A 177 -6.31 8.48 9.41
N ASN A 178 -6.93 9.31 8.54
CA ASN A 178 -7.24 8.94 7.18
C ASN A 178 -5.98 8.70 6.35
N ALA A 179 -4.94 9.54 6.47
CA ALA A 179 -3.68 9.33 5.77
C ALA A 179 -3.01 8.00 6.16
N VAL A 180 -2.98 7.67 7.46
CA VAL A 180 -2.47 6.38 7.96
C VAL A 180 -3.30 5.22 7.41
N LYS A 181 -4.63 5.37 7.40
CA LYS A 181 -5.55 4.36 6.84
C LYS A 181 -5.35 4.17 5.34
N ILE A 182 -5.16 5.22 4.56
CA ILE A 182 -4.88 5.13 3.13
C ILE A 182 -3.52 4.48 2.90
N TYR A 183 -2.51 4.88 3.66
CA TYR A 183 -1.19 4.28 3.60
C TYR A 183 -1.25 2.77 3.90
N SER A 184 -1.95 2.36 4.96
CA SER A 184 -2.13 0.95 5.29
C SER A 184 -2.99 0.20 4.28
N MET A 185 -3.99 0.84 3.65
CA MET A 185 -4.74 0.27 2.54
C MET A 185 -3.87 0.02 1.30
N VAL A 186 -2.89 0.89 1.03
CA VAL A 186 -2.00 0.74 -0.13
C VAL A 186 -0.86 -0.23 0.16
N MET A 187 -0.28 -0.17 1.35
CA MET A 187 0.82 -1.05 1.81
C MET A 187 0.33 -2.44 2.22
N GLY A 188 -0.92 -2.56 2.64
CA GLY A 188 -1.62 -3.79 3.00
C GLY A 188 -2.90 -3.98 2.18
N SER A 189 -2.84 -3.77 0.86
CA SER A 189 -3.83 -4.14 -0.16
C SER A 189 -5.34 -4.20 0.22
N ALA A 190 -5.96 -3.07 0.57
CA ALA A 190 -7.40 -2.87 0.35
C ALA A 190 -7.63 -2.22 -1.04
N GLY A 191 -7.70 -3.10 -2.05
CA GLY A 191 -8.69 -3.16 -3.14
C GLY A 191 -8.85 -2.05 -4.20
N GLY A 192 -8.49 -2.37 -5.46
CA GLY A 192 -9.03 -1.75 -6.70
C GLY A 192 -8.02 -1.19 -7.74
N GLY A 193 -7.31 -2.00 -8.53
CA GLY A 193 -6.63 -1.51 -9.74
C GLY A 193 -6.89 -2.49 -10.88
N THR A 194 -7.78 -2.17 -11.84
CA THR A 194 -8.49 -2.96 -12.90
C THR A 194 -8.97 -4.37 -12.54
N TYR A 195 -8.64 -4.76 -11.32
CA TYR A 195 -8.96 -5.95 -10.61
C TYR A 195 -10.26 -5.66 -9.87
N ASN A 196 -11.32 -6.33 -10.27
CA ASN A 196 -12.63 -6.33 -9.63
C ASN A 196 -12.64 -6.91 -8.20
N GLY A 197 -11.47 -7.12 -7.58
CA GLY A 197 -11.34 -7.83 -6.31
C GLY A 197 -11.54 -9.34 -6.45
N ALA A 198 -11.53 -9.92 -7.66
CA ALA A 198 -11.71 -11.36 -7.84
C ALA A 198 -10.44 -12.10 -7.44
N TYR A 199 -10.34 -12.44 -6.16
CA TYR A 199 -9.42 -13.43 -5.67
C TYR A 199 -10.19 -14.71 -5.40
N GLU A 200 -9.49 -15.83 -5.47
CA GLU A 200 -9.99 -17.04 -4.85
C GLU A 200 -9.50 -17.06 -3.41
N PRO A 201 -10.39 -17.03 -2.40
CA PRO A 201 -9.98 -17.15 -1.01
C PRO A 201 -9.26 -18.48 -0.81
N GLY A 202 -8.32 -18.52 0.14
CA GLY A 202 -7.68 -19.77 0.50
C GLY A 202 -8.70 -20.81 1.00
N GLY A 203 -8.33 -22.08 0.91
CA GLY A 203 -9.20 -23.16 1.36
C GLY A 203 -9.51 -23.10 2.85
N ASN A 204 -10.60 -23.75 3.27
CA ASN A 204 -11.05 -23.69 4.67
C ASN A 204 -10.53 -24.83 5.55
N ALA A 205 -9.86 -25.82 4.97
CA ALA A 205 -9.32 -26.98 5.67
C ALA A 205 -7.79 -26.84 5.78
N PRO A 206 -7.22 -26.79 6.99
CA PRO A 206 -5.78 -26.85 7.17
C PRO A 206 -5.25 -28.14 6.54
N MET A 207 -4.44 -28.01 5.50
CA MET A 207 -3.67 -29.13 4.96
C MET A 207 -2.27 -29.04 5.55
N GLU A 208 -1.76 -30.17 6.04
CA GLU A 208 -0.38 -30.21 6.51
C GLU A 208 0.57 -29.99 5.33
N LEU A 209 1.60 -29.19 5.56
CA LEU A 209 2.67 -29.04 4.59
C LEU A 209 3.55 -30.28 4.70
N GLU A 210 3.58 -31.09 3.64
CA GLU A 210 4.35 -32.32 3.58
C GLU A 210 5.45 -32.25 2.51
N ALA A 211 6.60 -32.84 2.82
CA ALA A 211 7.72 -32.92 1.88
C ALA A 211 7.39 -33.70 0.60
N SER A 212 6.41 -34.61 0.68
CA SER A 212 5.90 -35.43 -0.44
C SER A 212 5.29 -34.61 -1.57
N LEU A 213 4.89 -33.36 -1.30
CA LEU A 213 4.36 -32.43 -2.30
C LEU A 213 5.46 -31.88 -3.21
N PHE A 214 6.71 -31.84 -2.72
CA PHE A 214 7.83 -31.26 -3.45
C PHE A 214 8.41 -32.22 -4.48
N THR A 215 8.80 -31.66 -5.61
CA THR A 215 9.43 -32.34 -6.74
C THR A 215 10.89 -32.67 -6.45
N ASP A 216 11.63 -31.77 -5.80
CA ASP A 216 13.01 -31.99 -5.35
C ASP A 216 13.27 -31.27 -4.00
N PRO A 217 12.83 -31.86 -2.88
CA PRO A 217 12.93 -31.24 -1.56
C PRO A 217 14.37 -31.01 -1.08
N ALA A 218 15.37 -31.62 -1.72
CA ALA A 218 16.78 -31.44 -1.37
C ALA A 218 17.36 -30.13 -1.91
N THR A 219 16.66 -29.47 -2.85
CA THR A 219 17.06 -28.18 -3.39
C THR A 219 16.01 -27.12 -3.13
N LYS A 220 16.45 -25.86 -3.07
CA LYS A 220 15.54 -24.72 -3.14
C LYS A 220 15.36 -24.37 -4.60
N ASN A 221 14.22 -24.72 -5.17
CA ASN A 221 13.93 -24.61 -6.59
C ASN A 221 12.57 -23.92 -6.84
N SER A 222 12.40 -23.41 -8.04
CA SER A 222 11.25 -22.61 -8.43
C SER A 222 9.93 -23.41 -8.47
N ALA A 223 9.96 -24.65 -8.95
CA ALA A 223 8.78 -25.52 -8.97
C ALA A 223 8.23 -25.76 -7.57
N ASP A 224 9.10 -26.04 -6.60
CA ASP A 224 8.72 -26.30 -5.22
C ASP A 224 8.30 -25.03 -4.47
N LEU A 225 8.85 -23.87 -4.84
CA LEU A 225 8.33 -22.58 -4.37
C LEU A 225 6.88 -22.36 -4.83
N ALA A 226 6.57 -22.67 -6.10
CA ALA A 226 5.20 -22.59 -6.61
C ALA A 226 4.25 -23.56 -5.87
N ILE A 227 4.70 -24.78 -5.62
CA ILE A 227 3.94 -25.80 -4.86
C ILE A 227 3.72 -25.34 -3.41
N TYR A 228 4.74 -24.82 -2.75
CA TYR A 228 4.64 -24.28 -1.39
C TYR A 228 3.61 -23.16 -1.31
N ALA A 229 3.66 -22.20 -2.24
CA ALA A 229 2.72 -21.09 -2.29
C ALA A 229 1.29 -21.60 -2.57
N ALA A 230 1.11 -22.50 -3.54
CA ALA A 230 -0.18 -23.10 -3.82
C ALA A 230 -0.74 -23.86 -2.60
N ASN A 231 0.11 -24.55 -1.82
CA ASN A 231 -0.31 -25.19 -0.58
C ASN A 231 -0.73 -24.18 0.50
N ALA A 232 0.00 -23.07 0.64
CA ALA A 232 -0.36 -22.00 1.57
C ALA A 232 -1.76 -21.44 1.25
N TRP A 233 -2.07 -21.25 -0.03
CA TRP A 233 -3.41 -20.89 -0.49
C TRP A 233 -4.45 -21.99 -0.21
N ASN A 234 -4.21 -23.23 -0.63
CA ASN A 234 -5.12 -24.36 -0.39
C ASN A 234 -5.44 -24.58 1.11
N SER A 235 -4.46 -24.31 1.97
CA SER A 235 -4.56 -24.45 3.43
C SER A 235 -5.20 -23.25 4.14
N GLY A 236 -5.51 -22.17 3.42
CA GLY A 236 -6.10 -20.96 3.99
C GLY A 236 -5.21 -20.28 5.01
N TRP A 237 -3.93 -20.09 4.66
CA TRP A 237 -2.99 -19.36 5.51
C TRP A 237 -3.45 -17.92 5.70
N GLY A 238 -3.31 -17.43 6.93
CA GLY A 238 -3.63 -16.04 7.27
C GLY A 238 -2.50 -15.08 6.95
N TYR A 239 -2.76 -13.79 7.14
CA TYR A 239 -1.74 -12.75 7.06
C TYR A 239 -1.51 -12.11 8.42
N VAL A 240 -0.24 -12.07 8.83
CA VAL A 240 0.21 -11.28 9.98
C VAL A 240 1.57 -10.69 9.62
N TRP A 241 1.69 -9.36 9.69
CA TRP A 241 2.91 -8.67 9.30
C TRP A 241 4.12 -9.21 10.08
N GLY A 242 5.17 -9.60 9.35
CA GLY A 242 6.45 -10.04 9.89
C GLY A 242 6.48 -11.52 10.24
N THR A 243 5.45 -12.28 9.87
CA THR A 243 5.44 -13.74 9.93
C THR A 243 5.81 -14.33 8.56
N PHE A 244 6.26 -15.58 8.54
CA PHE A 244 6.87 -16.20 7.37
C PHE A 244 6.48 -17.68 7.21
N GLY A 245 5.21 -17.99 7.48
CA GLY A 245 4.64 -19.34 7.36
C GLY A 245 4.61 -20.15 8.66
N GLN A 246 4.91 -19.53 9.80
CA GLN A 246 4.82 -20.15 11.12
C GLN A 246 3.36 -20.24 11.58
N VAL A 247 3.06 -21.23 12.43
CA VAL A 247 1.77 -21.30 13.13
C VAL A 247 1.68 -20.13 14.12
N LEU A 248 0.62 -19.35 14.04
CA LEU A 248 0.38 -18.20 14.90
C LEU A 248 -0.12 -18.66 16.28
N THR A 249 0.81 -18.78 17.23
CA THR A 249 0.47 -19.02 18.64
C THR A 249 0.07 -17.71 19.35
N PRO A 250 -0.58 -17.76 20.52
CA PRO A 250 -0.85 -16.58 21.32
C PRO A 250 0.42 -15.77 21.66
N GLU A 251 1.53 -16.45 21.92
CA GLU A 251 2.83 -15.85 22.25
C GLU A 251 3.43 -15.16 21.03
N LEU A 252 3.37 -15.80 19.85
CA LEU A 252 3.83 -15.19 18.61
C LEU A 252 2.98 -13.98 18.25
N LEU A 253 1.66 -14.05 18.39
CA LEU A 253 0.77 -12.91 18.18
C LEU A 253 1.11 -11.77 19.15
N GLN A 254 1.30 -12.05 20.44
CA GLN A 254 1.66 -11.02 21.41
C GLN A 254 3.01 -10.38 21.09
N TYR A 255 3.99 -11.18 20.65
CA TYR A 255 5.27 -10.67 20.19
C TYR A 255 5.11 -9.74 18.98
N LYS A 256 4.27 -10.11 18.00
CA LYS A 256 4.02 -9.27 16.81
C LYS A 256 3.23 -8.01 17.12
N ILE A 257 2.32 -8.03 18.10
CA ILE A 257 1.64 -6.82 18.60
C ILE A 257 2.66 -5.86 19.21
N SER A 258 3.60 -6.37 20.02
CA SER A 258 4.66 -5.52 20.61
C SER A 258 5.64 -4.99 19.56
N GLN A 259 5.91 -5.78 18.51
CA GLN A 259 6.81 -5.40 17.42
C GLN A 259 6.17 -4.37 16.47
N TYR A 260 4.88 -4.52 16.17
CA TYR A 260 4.11 -3.68 15.26
C TYR A 260 2.78 -3.26 15.91
N PRO A 261 2.82 -2.33 16.89
CA PRO A 261 1.63 -1.91 17.63
C PRO A 261 0.61 -1.24 16.70
N GLU A 262 1.10 -0.39 15.80
CA GLU A 262 0.33 0.15 14.68
C GLU A 262 0.36 -0.87 13.54
N GLY A 263 -0.80 -1.41 13.16
CA GLY A 263 -0.93 -2.52 12.21
C GLY A 263 -1.35 -3.85 12.86
N VAL A 264 -0.43 -4.60 13.49
CA VAL A 264 -0.78 -5.90 14.11
C VAL A 264 -1.55 -5.67 15.42
N GLY A 265 -1.16 -4.68 16.22
CA GLY A 265 -1.88 -4.32 17.45
C GLY A 265 -3.30 -3.82 17.18
N ASP A 266 -3.47 -2.92 16.20
CA ASP A 266 -4.79 -2.40 15.79
C ASP A 266 -5.74 -3.51 15.32
N GLU A 267 -5.19 -4.54 14.67
CA GLU A 267 -5.95 -5.68 14.13
C GLU A 267 -5.97 -6.91 15.06
N ALA A 268 -5.43 -6.79 16.28
CA ALA A 268 -5.20 -7.93 17.17
C ALA A 268 -6.48 -8.75 17.44
N ASN A 269 -7.63 -8.10 17.56
CA ASN A 269 -8.92 -8.78 17.77
C ASN A 269 -9.35 -9.59 16.54
N PHE A 270 -9.16 -9.05 15.35
CA PHE A 270 -9.45 -9.76 14.11
C PHE A 270 -8.49 -10.93 13.93
N ILE A 271 -7.18 -10.69 14.08
CA ILE A 271 -6.14 -11.70 13.95
C ILE A 271 -6.38 -12.86 14.93
N ARG A 272 -6.71 -12.55 16.19
CA ARG A 272 -7.00 -13.57 17.21
C ARG A 272 -8.23 -14.42 16.87
N SER A 273 -9.25 -13.84 16.25
CA SER A 273 -10.49 -14.56 15.90
C SER A 273 -10.39 -15.35 14.59
N HIS A 274 -9.50 -14.98 13.67
CA HIS A 274 -9.45 -15.57 12.32
C HIS A 274 -8.19 -16.41 12.08
N TRP A 275 -7.03 -16.00 12.59
CA TRP A 275 -5.73 -16.57 12.20
C TRP A 275 -5.01 -17.33 13.30
N LEU A 276 -5.46 -17.23 14.56
CA LEU A 276 -4.85 -17.97 15.66
C LEU A 276 -4.87 -19.48 15.38
N ASN A 277 -3.76 -20.15 15.67
CA ASN A 277 -3.52 -21.57 15.38
C ASN A 277 -3.48 -21.94 13.89
N ARG A 278 -3.42 -20.96 12.99
CA ARG A 278 -3.16 -21.18 11.56
C ARG A 278 -1.75 -20.74 11.21
N ARG A 279 -1.21 -21.25 10.10
CA ARG A 279 0.01 -20.69 9.53
C ARG A 279 -0.29 -19.28 9.00
N THR A 280 0.63 -18.36 9.26
CA THR A 280 0.51 -16.96 8.87
C THR A 280 1.78 -16.45 8.22
N THR A 281 1.62 -15.54 7.27
CA THR A 281 2.74 -14.93 6.57
C THR A 281 2.43 -13.50 6.13
N ASP A 282 3.45 -12.66 5.99
CA ASP A 282 3.34 -11.48 5.12
C ASP A 282 3.72 -11.82 3.67
N CYS A 283 3.67 -10.83 2.77
CA CYS A 283 3.87 -11.03 1.33
C CYS A 283 5.23 -11.66 1.01
N VAL A 284 6.33 -11.06 1.48
CA VAL A 284 7.69 -11.58 1.27
C VAL A 284 7.99 -12.78 2.17
N GLY A 285 7.36 -12.86 3.34
CA GLY A 285 7.42 -13.97 4.26
C GLY A 285 6.95 -15.28 3.63
N LEU A 286 6.05 -15.23 2.63
CA LEU A 286 5.58 -16.42 1.91
C LEU A 286 6.74 -17.05 1.14
N ILE A 287 7.58 -16.22 0.53
CA ILE A 287 8.76 -16.63 -0.23
C ILE A 287 9.89 -17.03 0.71
N LYS A 288 10.18 -16.20 1.73
CA LYS A 288 11.22 -16.49 2.73
C LYS A 288 10.91 -17.75 3.51
N GLY A 289 9.64 -18.01 3.82
CA GLY A 289 9.17 -19.21 4.50
C GLY A 289 9.59 -20.49 3.77
N TYR A 290 9.41 -20.55 2.45
CA TYR A 290 9.95 -21.65 1.64
C TYR A 290 11.47 -21.67 1.63
N GLY A 291 12.11 -20.52 1.41
CA GLY A 291 13.57 -20.40 1.42
C GLY A 291 14.20 -20.92 2.71
N TRP A 292 13.56 -20.69 3.86
CA TRP A 292 14.01 -21.10 5.18
C TRP A 292 13.48 -22.46 5.63
N LEU A 293 12.63 -23.11 4.84
CA LEU A 293 12.04 -24.40 5.20
C LEU A 293 13.10 -25.50 5.18
N ASN A 294 13.24 -26.20 6.31
CA ASN A 294 13.90 -27.50 6.36
C ASN A 294 12.86 -28.56 5.95
N THR A 295 13.09 -29.24 4.83
CA THR A 295 12.16 -30.21 4.25
C THR A 295 12.23 -31.59 4.92
N GLU A 296 13.23 -31.84 5.76
CA GLU A 296 13.30 -33.08 6.57
C GLU A 296 12.48 -32.94 7.85
N THR A 297 12.56 -31.78 8.52
CA THR A 297 11.84 -31.52 9.78
C THR A 297 10.51 -30.81 9.59
N MET A 298 10.27 -30.22 8.41
CA MET A 298 9.14 -29.34 8.09
C MET A 298 9.05 -28.08 8.95
N GLU A 299 10.18 -27.71 9.57
CA GLU A 299 10.32 -26.49 10.37
C GLU A 299 10.95 -25.37 9.54
N ILE A 300 10.51 -24.13 9.78
CA ILE A 300 11.08 -22.95 9.13
C ILE A 300 12.24 -22.44 9.99
N GLN A 301 13.46 -22.61 9.49
CA GLN A 301 14.70 -22.24 10.15
C GLN A 301 15.14 -20.86 9.67
N TYR A 302 14.83 -19.83 10.45
CA TYR A 302 15.08 -18.43 10.09
C TYR A 302 16.52 -18.19 9.60
N GLY A 303 16.65 -17.53 8.44
CA GLY A 303 17.95 -17.17 7.84
C GLY A 303 18.73 -18.33 7.21
N SER A 304 18.12 -19.51 7.04
CA SER A 304 18.80 -20.69 6.48
C SER A 304 18.81 -20.73 4.94
N ASN A 305 19.53 -21.71 4.38
CA ASN A 305 19.61 -22.03 2.95
C ASN A 305 20.05 -20.87 2.02
N GLY A 306 20.70 -19.85 2.57
CA GLY A 306 21.17 -18.68 1.80
C GLY A 306 20.05 -17.73 1.36
N MET A 307 18.82 -17.90 1.83
CA MET A 307 17.70 -16.99 1.56
C MET A 307 17.85 -15.71 2.41
N PRO A 308 17.96 -14.52 1.80
CA PRO A 308 18.17 -13.28 2.55
C PRO A 308 16.92 -12.87 3.35
N ASP A 309 17.14 -12.28 4.54
CA ASP A 309 16.06 -11.63 5.29
C ASP A 309 15.89 -10.18 4.84
N VAL A 310 15.05 -9.98 3.84
CA VAL A 310 14.74 -8.67 3.26
C VAL A 310 13.24 -8.47 3.09
N GLY A 311 12.83 -7.21 2.92
CA GLY A 311 11.48 -6.85 2.49
C GLY A 311 11.21 -7.17 1.01
N ALA A 312 9.97 -6.99 0.56
CA ALA A 312 9.58 -7.21 -0.85
C ALA A 312 10.48 -6.46 -1.85
N ASP A 313 10.73 -5.17 -1.59
CA ASP A 313 11.57 -4.32 -2.43
C ASP A 313 13.04 -4.75 -2.38
N GLY A 314 13.54 -5.11 -1.19
CA GLY A 314 14.89 -5.66 -1.05
C GLY A 314 15.05 -6.98 -1.82
N MET A 315 14.03 -7.83 -1.84
CA MET A 315 14.03 -9.06 -2.64
C MET A 315 14.17 -8.74 -4.13
N TYR A 316 13.40 -7.78 -4.63
CA TYR A 316 13.48 -7.30 -6.01
C TYR A 316 14.84 -6.69 -6.36
N TYR A 317 15.35 -5.78 -5.52
CA TYR A 317 16.63 -5.12 -5.79
C TYR A 317 17.82 -6.07 -5.74
N ASN A 318 17.77 -7.09 -4.87
CA ASN A 318 18.83 -8.10 -4.75
C ASN A 318 18.78 -9.19 -5.83
N ALA A 319 17.68 -9.33 -6.57
CA ALA A 319 17.58 -10.33 -7.62
C ALA A 319 18.56 -10.05 -8.78
N GLY A 320 19.32 -11.09 -9.15
CA GLY A 320 20.30 -11.05 -10.25
C GLY A 320 19.66 -11.14 -11.64
N ARG A 321 18.47 -11.75 -11.75
CA ARG A 321 17.66 -11.80 -12.97
C ARG A 321 16.25 -11.29 -12.66
N LYS A 322 15.81 -10.30 -13.44
CA LYS A 322 14.53 -9.61 -13.30
C LYS A 322 14.20 -8.83 -14.57
N GLY A 323 12.94 -8.45 -14.74
CA GLY A 323 12.49 -7.66 -15.90
C GLY A 323 11.11 -7.05 -15.70
N SER A 324 10.69 -6.22 -16.66
CA SER A 324 9.30 -5.73 -16.73
C SER A 324 8.32 -6.90 -16.77
N ILE A 325 7.15 -6.76 -16.15
CA ILE A 325 6.12 -7.81 -16.15
C ILE A 325 5.71 -8.24 -17.57
N GLU A 326 5.82 -7.33 -18.55
CA GLU A 326 5.49 -7.58 -19.95
C GLU A 326 6.40 -8.63 -20.61
N THR A 327 7.60 -8.83 -20.07
CA THR A 327 8.58 -9.79 -20.60
C THR A 327 8.68 -11.07 -19.75
N MET A 328 7.75 -11.27 -18.83
CA MET A 328 7.81 -12.36 -17.87
C MET A 328 7.78 -13.75 -18.56
N PRO A 329 8.72 -14.65 -18.26
CA PRO A 329 8.65 -16.04 -18.67
C PRO A 329 7.45 -16.76 -18.03
N ASP A 330 6.91 -17.78 -18.70
CA ASP A 330 5.94 -18.69 -18.10
C ASP A 330 6.63 -19.77 -17.26
N THR A 331 7.35 -19.34 -16.22
CA THR A 331 8.10 -20.22 -15.30
C THR A 331 7.48 -20.13 -13.91
N PRO A 332 6.79 -21.19 -13.43
CA PRO A 332 6.30 -21.24 -12.06
C PRO A 332 7.43 -21.04 -11.03
N GLY A 333 7.15 -20.30 -9.97
CA GLY A 333 8.12 -19.96 -8.92
C GLY A 333 8.91 -18.67 -9.18
N LEU A 334 8.67 -17.99 -10.31
CA LEU A 334 9.06 -16.59 -10.42
C LEU A 334 8.27 -15.76 -9.41
N ALA A 335 8.93 -14.79 -8.80
CA ALA A 335 8.21 -13.80 -8.02
C ALA A 335 7.77 -12.65 -8.92
N VAL A 336 6.59 -12.11 -8.63
CA VAL A 336 6.02 -10.93 -9.28
C VAL A 336 5.95 -9.82 -8.26
N TRP A 337 6.31 -8.61 -8.66
CA TRP A 337 6.58 -7.51 -7.75
C TRP A 337 6.02 -6.19 -8.26
N LYS A 338 5.63 -5.37 -7.30
CA LYS A 338 5.44 -3.92 -7.41
C LYS A 338 5.95 -3.31 -6.11
N SER A 339 6.31 -2.03 -6.09
CA SER A 339 6.85 -1.42 -4.86
C SER A 339 5.95 -1.67 -3.66
N GLY A 340 6.54 -2.19 -2.59
CA GLY A 340 5.89 -2.58 -1.34
C GLY A 340 5.29 -4.00 -1.32
N HIS A 341 5.16 -4.71 -2.44
CA HIS A 341 4.41 -5.98 -2.50
C HIS A 341 4.98 -7.02 -3.45
N ILE A 342 4.87 -8.29 -3.08
CA ILE A 342 5.41 -9.42 -3.85
C ILE A 342 4.49 -10.64 -3.77
N GLY A 343 4.43 -11.41 -4.85
CA GLY A 343 3.70 -12.68 -4.95
C GLY A 343 4.49 -13.73 -5.71
N VAL A 344 4.00 -14.97 -5.73
CA VAL A 344 4.59 -16.11 -6.41
C VAL A 344 3.73 -16.50 -7.60
N TYR A 345 4.28 -16.43 -8.81
CA TYR A 345 3.62 -16.93 -10.00
C TYR A 345 3.59 -18.46 -9.99
N ILE A 346 2.42 -19.07 -10.18
CA ILE A 346 2.25 -20.53 -10.13
C ILE A 346 1.96 -21.16 -11.50
N GLY A 347 2.11 -20.39 -12.58
CA GLY A 347 1.81 -20.82 -13.95
C GLY A 347 0.40 -20.42 -14.42
N SER A 348 0.15 -20.56 -15.72
CA SER A 348 -1.17 -20.33 -16.33
C SER A 348 -1.81 -18.96 -16.04
N GLY A 349 -0.99 -17.93 -15.86
CA GLY A 349 -1.48 -16.57 -15.56
C GLY A 349 -1.98 -16.40 -14.11
N GLU A 350 -1.60 -17.26 -13.18
CA GLU A 350 -2.05 -17.22 -11.78
C GLU A 350 -0.91 -16.91 -10.80
N VAL A 351 -1.25 -16.17 -9.74
CA VAL A 351 -0.31 -15.72 -8.71
C VAL A 351 -0.89 -16.04 -7.34
N ILE A 352 -0.05 -16.54 -6.43
CA ILE A 352 -0.35 -16.61 -5.00
C ILE A 352 0.32 -15.44 -4.29
N GLU A 353 -0.44 -14.72 -3.49
CA GLU A 353 0.07 -13.59 -2.71
C GLU A 353 -0.60 -13.53 -1.34
N ALA A 354 0.15 -13.09 -0.33
CA ALA A 354 -0.40 -12.76 0.98
C ALA A 354 -0.77 -11.28 0.96
N MET A 355 -2.06 -10.95 0.78
CA MET A 355 -2.48 -9.57 0.53
C MET A 355 -2.41 -8.71 1.78
N ASP A 356 -3.21 -9.06 2.79
CA ASP A 356 -3.32 -8.31 4.04
C ASP A 356 -4.02 -9.12 5.12
N THR A 357 -4.09 -8.53 6.32
CA THR A 357 -4.71 -9.12 7.51
C THR A 357 -6.14 -9.58 7.31
N ARG A 358 -6.95 -8.94 6.47
CA ARG A 358 -8.37 -9.28 6.23
C ARG A 358 -8.54 -10.46 5.29
N TYR A 359 -7.63 -10.62 4.31
CA TYR A 359 -7.77 -11.65 3.28
C TYR A 359 -6.89 -12.89 3.49
N GLY A 360 -5.70 -12.72 4.05
CA GLY A 360 -4.72 -13.80 4.14
C GLY A 360 -4.01 -14.08 2.81
N VAL A 361 -3.66 -15.35 2.60
CA VAL A 361 -3.08 -15.85 1.36
C VAL A 361 -4.18 -16.16 0.36
N VAL A 362 -4.09 -15.55 -0.82
CA VAL A 362 -5.10 -15.66 -1.88
C VAL A 362 -4.46 -16.03 -3.21
N LYS A 363 -5.31 -16.43 -4.16
CA LYS A 363 -4.93 -16.60 -5.56
C LYS A 363 -5.55 -15.50 -6.42
N THR A 364 -4.74 -14.89 -7.27
CA THR A 364 -5.13 -13.81 -8.18
C THR A 364 -4.69 -14.12 -9.62
N LYS A 365 -5.27 -13.42 -10.59
CA LYS A 365 -4.74 -13.43 -11.95
C LYS A 365 -3.53 -12.50 -12.03
N LEU A 366 -2.51 -12.90 -12.78
CA LEU A 366 -1.36 -12.07 -13.10
C LEU A 366 -1.77 -10.79 -13.83
N GLN A 367 -2.58 -10.95 -14.88
CA GLN A 367 -3.05 -9.86 -15.70
C GLN A 367 -4.02 -8.97 -14.91
N GLY A 368 -3.82 -7.65 -15.00
CA GLY A 368 -4.70 -6.67 -14.38
C GLY A 368 -4.49 -6.50 -12.87
N ARG A 369 -3.64 -7.29 -12.21
CA ARG A 369 -3.33 -7.16 -10.76
C ARG A 369 -2.37 -6.01 -10.42
N GLY A 370 -1.76 -5.40 -11.45
CA GLY A 370 -0.89 -4.23 -11.32
C GLY A 370 0.55 -4.56 -10.91
N TRP A 371 1.01 -5.79 -11.16
CA TRP A 371 2.41 -6.16 -11.04
C TRP A 371 3.23 -5.37 -12.07
N SER A 372 4.41 -4.87 -11.68
CA SER A 372 5.25 -4.08 -12.57
C SER A 372 6.46 -4.85 -13.08
N HIS A 373 6.99 -5.79 -12.28
CA HIS A 373 8.18 -6.56 -12.62
C HIS A 373 8.08 -8.01 -12.17
N TRP A 374 8.90 -8.86 -12.78
CA TRP A 374 9.18 -10.22 -12.32
C TRP A 374 10.64 -10.36 -11.90
N LEU A 375 10.94 -11.35 -11.07
CA LEU A 375 12.28 -11.65 -10.61
C LEU A 375 12.50 -13.14 -10.33
N GLU A 376 13.73 -13.59 -10.51
CA GLU A 376 14.24 -14.83 -9.90
C GLU A 376 14.63 -14.54 -8.45
N VAL A 377 14.03 -15.26 -7.52
CA VAL A 377 14.24 -15.07 -6.08
C VAL A 377 15.68 -15.48 -5.72
N PRO A 378 16.48 -14.62 -5.07
CA PRO A 378 17.80 -14.97 -4.58
C PRO A 378 17.80 -16.26 -3.74
N GLY A 379 18.73 -17.18 -4.03
CA GLY A 379 18.85 -18.46 -3.32
C GLY A 379 17.90 -19.56 -3.82
N ILE A 380 17.01 -19.26 -4.79
CA ILE A 380 16.18 -20.25 -5.47
C ILE A 380 16.80 -20.60 -6.83
N LYS A 381 16.78 -21.89 -7.17
CA LYS A 381 17.25 -22.40 -8.47
C LYS A 381 16.14 -22.35 -9.51
N TYR A 382 16.52 -21.91 -10.70
CA TYR A 382 15.70 -21.84 -11.91
C TYR A 382 16.42 -22.61 -13.02
N ASP A 383 15.67 -23.39 -13.80
CA ASP A 383 16.21 -24.23 -14.88
C ASP A 383 16.40 -23.45 -16.19
#